data_AF-A0A961QTV3-F1
#
_entry.id   AF-A0A961QTV3-F1
#
_cell.length_a   1.000
_cell.length_b   1.000
_cell.length_c   1.000
_cell.angle_alpha   90.00
_cell.angle_beta   90.00
_cell.angle_gamma   90.00
#
_symmetry.space_group_name_H-M   'P 1'
#
loop_
_entity.id
_entity.type
_entity.pdbx_description
1 polymer ?
#
loop_
_entity_poly.entity_id
_entity_poly.type
_entity_poly.pdbx_seq_one_letter_code
_entity_poly.pdbx_strand_id
1 'polypeptide(L)' 'RDIWLHEEMERVSDHCEPVVMAAEDPLFILYTSGSTGAPKGVVHTTGGYLVYAAMTHEYVFDYHEGDIYWCTADV' A
#
# COMPACT_ATOMS: atom_id res chain seq x y z
N ARG A 1 -0.75 13.54 22.02
CA ARG A 1 -1.85 14.51 21.94
C ARG A 1 -2.51 14.27 20.61
N ASP A 2 -3.82 14.11 20.60
CA ASP A 2 -4.57 13.80 19.40
C ASP A 2 -4.87 15.10 18.64
N ILE A 3 -4.96 15.00 17.32
CA ILE A 3 -5.15 16.11 16.36
C ILE A 3 -6.19 15.69 15.32
N TRP A 4 -6.96 16.65 14.83
CA TRP A 4 -7.96 16.39 13.80
C TRP A 4 -7.33 16.47 12.41
N LEU A 5 -7.47 15.40 11.62
CA LEU A 5 -6.86 15.32 10.29
C LEU A 5 -7.26 16.49 9.38
N HIS A 6 -8.55 16.82 9.33
CA HIS A 6 -9.05 17.89 8.44
C HIS A 6 -8.47 19.27 8.79
N GLU A 7 -8.26 19.57 10.08
CA GLU A 7 -7.64 20.84 10.52
C GLU A 7 -6.15 20.92 10.14
N GLU A 8 -5.43 19.79 10.15
CA GLU A 8 -4.01 19.75 9.80
C GLU A 8 -3.79 19.72 8.28
N MET A 9 -4.70 19.11 7.53
CA MET A 9 -4.67 19.12 6.07
C MET A 9 -4.79 20.54 5.49
N GLU A 10 -5.53 21.44 6.15
CA GLU A 10 -5.63 22.85 5.76
C GLU A 10 -4.31 23.63 5.89
N ARG A 11 -3.31 23.08 6.59
CA ARG A 11 -2.03 23.75 6.88
C ARG A 11 -0.88 23.31 5.99
N VAL A 12 -1.09 22.33 5.12
CA VAL A 12 -0.06 21.76 4.25
C VAL A 12 -0.38 22.02 2.78
N SER A 13 0.65 21.96 1.94
CA SER A 13 0.52 22.04 0.48
C SER A 13 -0.24 20.84 -0.07
N ASP A 14 -1.01 21.04 -1.15
CA ASP A 14 -1.60 19.96 -1.95
C ASP A 14 -0.57 19.21 -2.80
N HIS A 15 0.64 19.79 -2.93
CA HIS A 15 1.78 19.19 -3.59
C HIS A 15 2.88 18.77 -2.60
N CYS A 16 3.35 17.53 -2.72
CA CYS A 16 4.52 16.99 -2.02
C CYS A 16 5.36 16.17 -3.01
N GLU A 17 6.65 16.49 -3.14
CA GLU A 17 7.56 15.74 -4.03
C GLU A 17 7.79 14.32 -3.49
N PRO A 18 7.77 13.28 -4.34
CA PRO A 18 8.03 11.92 -3.90
C PRO A 18 9.49 11.73 -3.49
N VAL A 19 9.71 10.99 -2.41
CA VAL A 19 11.05 10.58 -1.99
C VAL A 19 11.51 9.40 -2.83
N VAL A 20 12.75 9.44 -3.32
CA VAL A 20 13.36 8.33 -4.07
C VAL A 20 13.66 7.19 -3.10
N MET A 21 13.13 6.00 -3.40
CA MET A 21 13.30 4.77 -2.61
C MET A 21 14.07 3.71 -3.41
N ALA A 22 14.87 2.90 -2.74
CA ALA A 22 15.47 1.71 -3.34
C ALA A 22 14.42 0.60 -3.49
N ALA A 23 14.64 -0.34 -4.42
CA ALA A 23 13.71 -1.44 -4.66
C ALA A 23 13.47 -2.32 -3.41
N GLU A 24 14.50 -2.48 -2.57
CA GLU A 24 14.44 -3.29 -1.35
C GLU A 24 14.11 -2.48 -0.09
N ASP A 25 13.81 -1.19 -0.21
CA ASP A 25 13.34 -0.42 0.93
C ASP A 25 11.93 -0.90 1.35
N PRO A 26 11.64 -0.96 2.67
CA PRO A 26 10.36 -1.43 3.18
C PRO A 26 9.21 -0.50 2.75
N LEU A 27 8.15 -1.07 2.18
CA LEU A 27 6.95 -0.35 1.75
C LEU A 27 5.89 -0.32 2.85
N PHE A 28 5.54 -1.48 3.41
CA PHE A 28 4.59 -1.58 4.52
C PHE A 28 4.85 -2.81 5.39
N ILE A 29 4.26 -2.81 6.58
CA ILE A 29 4.18 -3.95 7.49
C ILE A 29 2.72 -4.32 7.65
N LEU A 30 2.37 -5.56 7.29
CA LEU A 30 1.04 -6.11 7.54
C LEU A 30 1.10 -7.14 8.67
N TYR A 31 0.42 -6.85 9.77
CA TYR A 31 0.35 -7.77 10.90
C TYR A 31 -0.66 -8.88 10.62
N THR A 32 -0.21 -10.13 10.77
CA THR A 32 -1.06 -11.31 10.59
C THR A 32 -1.12 -12.14 11.86
N SER A 33 -2.30 -12.72 12.14
CA SER A 33 -2.44 -13.70 13.22
C SER A 33 -1.73 -14.99 12.83
N GLY A 34 -0.53 -15.23 13.36
CA GLY A 34 0.18 -16.48 13.17
C GLY A 34 -0.53 -17.66 13.86
N SER A 35 -0.19 -18.89 13.48
CA SER A 35 -0.74 -20.12 14.11
C SER A 35 -0.31 -20.32 15.57
N THR A 36 0.75 -19.63 16.02
CA THR A 36 1.23 -19.69 17.40
C THR A 36 1.67 -18.29 17.87
N GLY A 37 1.12 -17.80 18.98
CA GLY A 37 1.62 -16.63 19.70
C GLY A 37 1.19 -15.25 19.17
N ALA A 38 2.09 -14.27 19.30
CA ALA A 38 1.85 -12.88 18.95
C ALA A 38 1.76 -12.65 17.42
N PRO A 39 1.01 -11.63 16.96
CA PRO A 39 0.93 -11.29 15.54
C PRO A 39 2.30 -11.06 14.91
N LYS A 40 2.49 -11.55 13.68
CA LYS A 40 3.75 -11.40 12.93
C LYS A 40 3.64 -10.20 11.99
N GLY A 41 4.61 -9.29 12.03
CA GLY A 41 4.71 -8.17 11.08
C GLY A 41 5.37 -8.64 9.79
N VAL A 42 4.56 -8.91 8.76
CA VAL A 42 5.05 -9.26 7.42
C VAL A 42 5.51 -7.99 6.73
N VAL A 43 6.77 -7.96 6.30
CA VAL A 43 7.37 -6.81 5.60
C VAL A 43 7.34 -7.08 4.10
N HIS A 44 6.85 -6.11 3.33
CA HIS A 44 6.96 -6.10 1.88
C HIS A 44 7.90 -4.98 1.43
N THR A 45 8.78 -5.26 0.45
CA THR A 45 9.68 -4.28 -0.15
C THR A 45 9.02 -3.57 -1.33
N THR A 46 9.51 -2.37 -1.65
CA THR A 46 8.87 -1.44 -2.59
C THR A 46 8.79 -1.97 -4.01
N GLY A 47 9.93 -2.29 -4.62
CA GLY A 47 10.00 -2.62 -6.05
C GLY A 47 9.29 -3.94 -6.37
N GLY A 48 9.64 -5.01 -5.65
CA GLY A 48 9.08 -6.34 -5.89
C GLY A 48 7.57 -6.40 -5.69
N TYR A 49 7.05 -5.80 -4.61
CA TYR A 49 5.61 -5.79 -4.33
C TYR A 49 4.82 -5.04 -5.40
N LEU A 50 5.23 -3.81 -5.76
CA LEU A 50 4.52 -2.99 -6.74
C LEU A 50 4.51 -3.65 -8.13
N VAL A 51 5.63 -4.23 -8.56
CA VAL A 51 5.70 -4.96 -9.84
C VAL A 51 4.77 -6.17 -9.82
N TYR A 52 4.79 -6.98 -8.76
CA TYR A 52 3.94 -8.16 -8.67
C TYR A 52 2.45 -7.79 -8.64
N ALA A 53 2.07 -6.76 -7.87
CA ALA A 53 0.70 -6.29 -7.78
C ALA A 53 0.19 -5.78 -9.14
N ALA A 54 0.95 -4.93 -9.83
CA ALA A 54 0.59 -4.43 -11.16
C ALA A 54 0.49 -5.56 -12.19
N MET A 55 1.50 -6.43 -12.25
CA MET A 55 1.55 -7.55 -13.20
C MET A 55 0.40 -8.55 -13.00
N THR A 56 0.09 -8.90 -11.76
CA THR A 56 -1.03 -9.80 -11.47
C THR A 56 -2.37 -9.12 -11.70
N HIS A 57 -2.47 -7.81 -11.47
CA HIS A 57 -3.66 -7.06 -11.81
C HIS A 57 -3.94 -7.11 -13.31
N GLU A 58 -2.93 -6.86 -14.14
CA GLU A 58 -3.00 -6.95 -15.60
C GLU A 58 -3.38 -8.37 -16.06
N TYR A 59 -2.63 -9.40 -15.65
CA TYR A 59 -2.81 -10.73 -16.23
C TYR A 59 -3.90 -11.59 -15.58
N VAL A 60 -4.17 -11.44 -14.28
CA VAL A 60 -5.14 -12.31 -13.58
C VAL A 60 -6.55 -11.76 -13.70
N PHE A 61 -6.72 -10.44 -13.61
CA PHE A 61 -8.01 -9.80 -13.80
C PHE A 61 -8.27 -9.35 -15.23
N ASP A 62 -7.30 -9.57 -16.15
CA ASP A 62 -7.37 -9.19 -17.56
C ASP A 62 -7.74 -7.71 -17.71
N TYR A 63 -7.10 -6.87 -16.89
CA TYR A 63 -7.41 -5.44 -16.83
C TYR A 63 -6.98 -4.73 -18.11
N HIS A 64 -7.90 -3.96 -18.69
CA HIS A 64 -7.64 -3.08 -19.81
C HIS A 64 -7.86 -1.60 -19.43
N GLU A 65 -7.21 -0.69 -20.16
CA GLU A 65 -7.39 0.74 -19.95
C GLU A 65 -8.87 1.14 -20.06
N GLY A 66 -9.40 1.75 -19.00
CA GLY A 66 -10.81 2.16 -18.91
C GLY A 66 -11.71 1.16 -18.18
N ASP A 67 -11.22 -0.04 -17.85
CA ASP A 67 -11.96 -0.97 -17.01
C ASP A 67 -12.11 -0.43 -15.59
N ILE A 68 -13.22 -0.82 -14.95
CA ILE A 68 -13.49 -0.51 -13.55
C ILE A 68 -13.27 -1.78 -12.73
N TYR A 69 -12.19 -1.80 -11.95
CA TYR A 69 -11.93 -2.86 -10.99
C TYR A 69 -12.65 -2.59 -9.66
N TRP A 70 -13.29 -3.61 -9.09
CA TRP A 70 -13.96 -3.52 -7.79
C TRP A 70 -13.54 -4.67 -6.87
N CYS A 71 -12.79 -4.34 -5.82
CA CYS A 71 -12.48 -5.24 -4.71
C CYS A 71 -13.33 -4.86 -3.49
N THR A 72 -14.07 -5.82 -2.93
CA THR A 72 -14.89 -5.62 -1.72
C THR A 72 -14.19 -6.07 -0.44
N ALA A 73 -12.93 -6.51 -0.53
CA ALA A 73 -12.18 -6.98 0.61
C ALA A 73 -11.72 -5.82 1.51
N ASP A 74 -11.58 -6.11 2.80
CA ASP A 74 -10.81 -5.31 3.76
C ASP A 74 -9.47 -6.02 4.02
N VAL A 75 -8.50 -5.31 4.59
CA VAL A 75 -7.15 -5.81 4.91
C VAL A 75 -6.83 -5.61 6.39
#